data_AF-A0A1Q9PC95-F1
#
_entry.id   AF-A0A1Q9PC95-F1
#
_cell.length_a   1.000
_cell.length_b   1.000
_cell.length_c   1.000
_cell.angle_alpha   90.00
_cell.angle_beta   90.00
_cell.angle_gamma   90.00
#
_symmetry.space_group_name_H-M   'P 1'
#
loop_
_entity.id
_entity.type
_entity.pdbx_description
1 polymer ?
#
loop_
_entity_poly.entity_id
_entity_poly.type
_entity_poly.pdbx_seq_one_letter_code
_entity_poly.pdbx_strand_id
1 'polypeptide(L)'
;MELHKIQEEVFDFLNERGWFKYSANDVLIHLYEELSEIGKHLLFKSKYKEESGHSKPAEEDLPREFAQAFSLFLQLCILQEIDLEEAWKEEIKIMKERFPIDK
;
A
#
# COMPACT_ATOMS: atom_id res chain seq x y z
N MET A 1 -11.14 -14.28 -2.13
CA MET A 1 -9.81 -13.88 -2.60
C MET A 1 -8.86 -14.28 -1.49
N GLU A 2 -7.59 -13.92 -1.55
CA GLU A 2 -6.66 -14.20 -0.44
C GLU A 2 -6.39 -12.92 0.38
N LEU A 3 -7.16 -11.85 0.15
CA LEU A 3 -6.96 -10.56 0.84
C LEU A 3 -7.25 -10.68 2.34
N HIS A 4 -8.31 -11.42 2.70
CA HIS A 4 -8.63 -11.68 4.10
C HIS A 4 -7.46 -12.39 4.82
N LYS A 5 -6.88 -13.43 4.21
CA LYS A 5 -5.76 -14.18 4.81
C LYS A 5 -4.50 -13.34 4.95
N ILE A 6 -4.20 -12.50 3.96
CA ILE A 6 -3.05 -11.58 4.04
C ILE A 6 -3.30 -10.56 5.16
N GLN A 7 -4.53 -10.06 5.31
CA GLN A 7 -4.89 -9.14 6.38
C GLN A 7 -4.76 -9.81 7.76
N GLU A 8 -5.14 -11.08 7.90
CA GLU A 8 -4.91 -11.89 9.11
C GLU A 8 -3.41 -12.04 9.41
N GLU A 9 -2.58 -12.34 8.41
CA GLU A 9 -1.12 -12.45 8.56
C GLU A 9 -0.50 -11.15 9.09
N VAL A 10 -0.94 -9.99 8.57
CA VAL A 10 -0.52 -8.68 9.08
C VAL A 10 -1.04 -8.43 10.49
N PHE A 11 -2.28 -8.80 10.79
CA PHE A 11 -2.85 -8.68 12.13
C PHE A 11 -1.99 -9.42 13.17
N ASP A 12 -1.66 -10.68 12.89
CA ASP A 12 -0.84 -11.50 13.77
C ASP A 12 0.56 -10.90 13.95
N PHE A 13 1.18 -10.45 12.85
CA PHE A 13 2.48 -9.77 12.89
C PHE A 13 2.48 -8.55 13.82
N LEU A 14 1.43 -7.72 13.74
CA LEU A 14 1.26 -6.52 14.58
C LEU A 14 0.99 -6.88 16.04
N ASN A 15 0.16 -7.90 16.27
CA ASN A 15 -0.20 -8.39 17.60
C ASN A 15 1.02 -8.90 18.35
N GLU A 16 1.81 -9.78 17.71
CA GLU A 16 3.04 -10.36 18.27
C GLU A 16 4.06 -9.31 18.72
N ARG A 17 4.07 -8.15 18.04
CA ARG A 17 5.02 -7.06 18.30
C ARG A 17 4.44 -5.96 19.20
N GLY A 18 3.18 -6.06 19.58
CA GLY A 18 2.47 -5.03 20.36
C GLY A 18 2.38 -3.70 19.61
N TRP A 19 2.22 -3.74 18.28
CA TRP A 19 2.21 -2.55 17.42
C TRP A 19 0.84 -1.87 17.30
N PHE A 20 -0.21 -2.44 17.88
CA PHE A 20 -1.51 -1.77 18.05
C PHE A 20 -1.45 -0.50 18.91
N LYS A 21 -0.31 -0.21 19.54
CA LYS A 21 -0.05 1.04 20.25
C LYS A 21 0.13 2.26 19.33
N TYR A 22 0.46 2.05 18.05
CA TYR A 22 0.65 3.13 17.08
C TYR A 22 -0.69 3.60 16.51
N SER A 23 -0.86 4.91 16.33
CA SER A 23 -2.12 5.47 15.86
C SER A 23 -2.28 5.29 14.34
N ALA A 24 -3.52 5.30 13.85
CA ALA A 24 -3.79 5.29 12.41
C ALA A 24 -3.12 6.47 11.68
N ASN A 25 -2.98 7.63 12.35
CA ASN A 25 -2.28 8.79 11.78
C ASN A 25 -0.79 8.51 11.58
N ASP A 26 -0.13 7.86 12.55
CA ASP A 26 1.30 7.51 12.43
C ASP A 26 1.51 6.53 11.27
N VAL A 27 0.65 5.52 11.17
CA VAL A 27 0.70 4.53 10.07
C VAL A 27 0.47 5.21 8.72
N LEU A 28 -0.47 6.16 8.63
CA LEU A 28 -0.74 6.91 7.41
C LEU A 28 0.45 7.77 6.97
N ILE A 29 1.14 8.42 7.93
CA ILE A 29 2.34 9.20 7.63
C ILE A 29 3.43 8.28 7.06
N HIS A 30 3.68 7.13 7.68
CA HIS A 30 4.64 6.15 7.17
C HIS A 30 4.24 5.60 5.80
N LEU A 31 2.94 5.40 5.54
CA LEU A 31 2.47 5.00 4.21
C LEU A 31 2.85 6.06 3.15
N TYR A 32 2.70 7.35 3.46
CA TYR A 32 3.15 8.41 2.55
C TYR A 32 4.66 8.42 2.33
N GLU A 33 5.45 8.10 3.35
CA GLU A 33 6.90 7.95 3.21
C GLU A 33 7.24 6.83 2.22
N GLU A 34 6.68 5.63 2.37
CA GLU A 34 6.93 4.49 1.47
C GLU A 34 6.43 4.76 0.04
N LEU A 35 5.27 5.41 -0.11
CA LEU A 35 4.78 5.86 -1.42
C LEU A 35 5.72 6.90 -2.07
N SER A 36 6.39 7.73 -1.27
CA SER A 36 7.37 8.69 -1.78
C SER A 36 8.64 7.99 -2.28
N GLU A 37 9.08 6.90 -1.64
CA GLU A 37 10.20 6.07 -2.12
C GLU A 37 9.86 5.43 -3.48
N ILE A 38 8.69 4.81 -3.61
CA ILE A 38 8.18 4.30 -4.90
C ILE A 38 8.18 5.43 -5.95
N GLY A 39 7.70 6.62 -5.56
CA GLY A 39 7.70 7.81 -6.40
C GLY A 39 9.09 8.19 -6.92
N LYS A 40 10.14 8.07 -6.11
CA LYS A 40 11.53 8.32 -6.55
C LYS A 40 11.90 7.38 -7.68
N HIS A 41 11.64 6.08 -7.58
CA HIS A 41 11.92 5.11 -8.66
C HIS A 41 11.20 5.47 -9.95
N LEU A 42 9.92 5.86 -9.87
CA LEU A 42 9.13 6.24 -11.03
C LEU A 42 9.66 7.52 -11.70
N LEU A 43 10.10 8.50 -10.91
CA LEU A 43 10.72 9.74 -11.44
C LEU A 43 12.06 9.48 -12.14
N PHE A 44 12.85 8.53 -11.64
CA PHE A 44 14.07 8.09 -12.35
C PHE A 44 13.74 7.33 -13.64
N LYS A 45 12.79 6.40 -13.60
CA LYS A 45 12.37 5.60 -14.78
C LYS A 45 11.78 6.45 -15.90
N SER A 46 11.04 7.49 -15.56
CA SER A 46 10.42 8.41 -16.53
C SER A 46 11.41 9.42 -17.14
N LYS A 47 12.70 9.34 -16.79
CA LYS A 47 13.76 10.32 -17.16
C LYS A 47 13.50 11.74 -16.69
N TYR A 48 12.45 11.98 -15.90
CA TYR A 48 12.12 13.29 -15.35
C TYR A 48 13.22 13.80 -14.41
N LYS A 49 14.00 12.90 -13.79
CA LYS A 49 15.09 13.22 -12.86
C LYS A 49 16.51 12.91 -13.37
N GLU A 50 16.75 12.76 -14.68
CA GLU A 50 18.11 12.53 -15.21
C GLU A 50 19.10 13.67 -14.88
N GLU A 51 18.64 14.87 -14.47
CA GLU A 51 19.50 16.06 -14.29
C GLU A 51 19.64 16.59 -12.84
N SER A 52 19.14 15.89 -11.81
CA SER A 52 19.01 16.49 -10.45
C SER A 52 20.11 16.17 -9.44
N GLY A 53 21.16 15.41 -9.80
CA GLY A 53 22.28 15.11 -8.88
C GLY A 53 21.93 14.20 -7.70
N HIS A 54 20.70 13.67 -7.64
CA HIS A 54 20.30 12.68 -6.65
C HIS A 54 20.79 11.28 -7.04
N SER A 55 21.18 10.47 -6.04
CA SER A 55 21.54 9.07 -6.26
C SER A 55 20.35 8.29 -6.81
N LYS A 56 20.58 7.52 -7.88
CA LYS A 56 19.59 6.57 -8.39
C LYS A 56 19.23 5.59 -7.26
N PRO A 57 17.94 5.41 -6.94
CA PRO A 57 17.54 4.41 -5.95
C PRO A 57 17.86 3.01 -6.46
N ALA A 58 18.17 2.09 -5.55
CA ALA A 58 18.58 0.74 -5.88
C ALA A 58 17.37 -0.03 -6.43
N GLU A 59 17.39 -0.46 -7.70
CA GLU A 59 16.19 -1.04 -8.36
C GLU A 59 15.63 -2.26 -7.61
N GLU A 60 16.48 -2.96 -6.86
CA GLU A 60 16.14 -4.06 -5.97
C GLU A 60 15.25 -3.67 -4.78
N ASP A 61 15.18 -2.40 -4.41
CA ASP A 61 14.36 -1.92 -3.29
C ASP A 61 12.90 -1.68 -3.72
N LEU A 62 12.63 -1.44 -5.00
CA LEU A 62 11.28 -1.11 -5.47
C LEU A 62 10.22 -2.17 -5.08
N PRO A 63 10.45 -3.49 -5.27
CA PRO A 63 9.48 -4.49 -4.80
C PRO A 63 9.27 -4.46 -3.28
N ARG A 64 10.30 -4.11 -2.50
CA ARG A 64 10.24 -4.03 -1.03
C ARG A 64 9.41 -2.83 -0.60
N GLU A 65 9.60 -1.68 -1.21
CA GLU A 65 8.82 -0.46 -0.94
C GLU A 65 7.34 -0.66 -1.26
N PHE A 66 7.01 -1.35 -2.36
CA PHE A 66 5.62 -1.75 -2.65
C PHE A 66 5.04 -2.67 -1.58
N ALA A 67 5.83 -3.64 -1.09
CA ALA A 67 5.39 -4.53 -0.02
C ALA A 67 5.21 -3.77 1.32
N GLN A 68 6.09 -2.82 1.63
CA GLN A 68 5.99 -1.97 2.83
C GLN A 68 4.75 -1.08 2.77
N ALA A 69 4.52 -0.39 1.64
CA ALA A 69 3.32 0.42 1.42
C ALA A 69 2.04 -0.43 1.53
N PHE A 70 2.04 -1.63 0.94
CA PHE A 70 0.89 -2.53 1.05
C PHE A 70 0.64 -3.01 2.48
N SER A 71 1.69 -3.37 3.23
CA SER A 71 1.58 -3.77 4.64
C SER A 71 1.03 -2.64 5.51
N LEU A 72 1.50 -1.41 5.33
CA LEU A 72 0.99 -0.23 6.04
C LEU A 72 -0.47 0.07 5.69
N PHE A 73 -0.86 -0.11 4.42
CA PHE A 73 -2.27 0.01 4.02
C PHE A 73 -3.15 -1.04 4.70
N LEU A 74 -2.72 -2.30 4.77
CA LEU A 74 -3.44 -3.35 5.50
C LEU A 74 -3.52 -3.06 7.00
N GLN A 75 -2.45 -2.54 7.59
CA GLN A 75 -2.46 -2.08 8.98
C GLN A 75 -3.51 -0.97 9.20
N LEU A 76 -3.66 -0.02 8.26
CA LEU A 76 -4.73 0.98 8.35
C LEU A 76 -6.11 0.34 8.29
N CYS A 77 -6.35 -0.60 7.38
CA CYS A 77 -7.62 -1.34 7.31
C CYS A 77 -7.92 -2.02 8.65
N ILE A 78 -6.93 -2.70 9.24
CA ILE A 78 -7.06 -3.37 10.54
C ILE A 78 -7.41 -2.36 11.65
N LEU A 79 -6.68 -1.24 11.73
CA LEU A 79 -6.91 -0.20 12.76
C LEU A 79 -8.26 0.50 12.61
N GLN A 80 -8.90 0.41 11.45
CA GLN A 80 -10.23 0.96 11.18
C GLN A 80 -11.31 -0.11 11.13
N GLU A 81 -10.98 -1.36 11.50
CA GLU A 81 -11.92 -2.50 11.51
C GLU A 81 -12.58 -2.75 10.14
N ILE A 82 -11.83 -2.53 9.06
CA ILE A 82 -12.29 -2.72 7.67
C ILE A 82 -11.92 -4.13 7.21
N ASP A 83 -12.92 -4.91 6.76
CA ASP A 83 -12.68 -6.11 5.95
C ASP A 83 -12.37 -5.69 4.51
N LEU A 84 -11.09 -5.76 4.13
CA LEU A 84 -10.65 -5.28 2.82
C LEU A 84 -11.19 -6.16 1.68
N GLU A 85 -11.38 -7.46 1.91
CA GLU A 85 -11.86 -8.36 0.87
C GLU A 85 -13.31 -8.07 0.52
N GLU A 86 -14.17 -7.88 1.53
CA GLU A 86 -15.56 -7.51 1.30
C GLU A 86 -15.68 -6.12 0.69
N ALA A 87 -14.93 -5.13 1.21
CA ALA A 87 -14.89 -3.79 0.63
C ALA A 87 -14.50 -3.80 -0.85
N TRP A 88 -13.49 -4.61 -1.22
CA TRP A 88 -13.07 -4.76 -2.62
C TRP A 88 -14.15 -5.43 -3.49
N LYS A 89 -14.80 -6.49 -2.99
CA LYS A 89 -15.88 -7.19 -3.70
C LYS A 89 -17.07 -6.28 -4.01
N GLU A 90 -17.37 -5.35 -3.12
CA GLU A 90 -18.41 -4.35 -3.33
C GLU A 90 -17.98 -3.30 -4.33
N GLU A 91 -16.81 -2.70 -4.13
CA GLU A 91 -16.30 -1.62 -4.98
C GLU A 91 -16.13 -2.06 -6.44
N ILE A 92 -15.65 -3.29 -6.68
CA ILE A 92 -15.48 -3.77 -8.06
C ILE A 92 -16.81 -3.98 -8.78
N LYS A 93 -17.91 -4.24 -8.05
CA LYS A 93 -19.27 -4.30 -8.65
C LYS A 93 -19.72 -2.89 -9.06
N ILE A 94 -19.59 -1.93 -8.13
CA ILE A 94 -19.91 -0.52 -8.37
C ILE A 94 -19.12 0.01 -9.57
N MET A 95 -17.83 -0.29 -9.65
CA MET A 95 -16.97 0.15 -10.75
C MET A 95 -17.37 -0.46 -12.09
N LYS A 96 -17.79 -1.73 -12.13
CA LYS A 96 -18.30 -2.36 -13.37
C LYS A 96 -19.62 -1.76 -13.85
N GLU A 97 -20.49 -1.38 -12.92
CA GLU A 97 -21.75 -0.71 -13.24
C GLU A 97 -21.52 0.73 -13.70
N ARG A 98 -20.57 1.44 -13.06
CA ARG A 98 -20.21 2.82 -13.40
C ARG A 98 -19.47 2.92 -14.74
N PHE A 99 -18.69 1.90 -15.09
CA PHE A 99 -17.87 1.85 -16.30
C PHE A 99 -18.15 0.56 -17.09
N PRO A 100 -19.33 0.45 -17.75
CA PRO A 100 -19.66 -0.72 -18.56
C PRO A 100 -18.73 -0.82 -19.77
N ILE A 101 -18.50 -2.05 -20.25
CA ILE A 101 -17.83 -2.28 -21.53
C ILE A 101 -18.86 -2.02 -22.63
N ASP A 102 -18.60 -1.02 -23.46
CA ASP A 102 -19.33 -0.85 -24.72
C ASP A 102 -19.13 -2.10 -25.59
N LYS A 103 -20.22 -2.78 -25.93
CA LYS A 103 -20.20 -4.00 -26.76
C LYS A 103 -19.97 -3.68 -28.23
#